data_AF-A0A820MQM2-F1
#
_entry.id   AF-A0A820MQM2-F1
#
_cell.length_a   1.000
_cell.length_b   1.000
_cell.length_c   1.000
_cell.angle_alpha   90.00
_cell.angle_beta   90.00
_cell.angle_gamma   90.00
#
_symmetry.space_group_name_H-M   'P 1'
#
loop_
_entity.id
_entity.type
_entity.pdbx_description
1 polymer ?
#
loop_
_entity_poly.entity_id
_entity_poly.type
_entity_poly.pdbx_seq_one_letter_code
_entity_poly.pdbx_strand_id
1 'polypeptide(L)'
;SCVEQICDYSCLCPNGTTGRNCEIDINPCSSIPCKNNGSCIRNSNIENGVYRCNCSTDYFGKHCEYLNGCISSPCQNAGTCLLINETNIPYCQCPSNATGSRCETIQTLCTNTTCLNNGACFIDRTSNNSITRCLCTQGYTGNYCEISLLPINFCLQKPCGHNVPL
;
A
#
# COMPACT_ATOMS: atom_id res chain seq x y z
N SER A 1 61.59 -3.68 55.50
CA SER A 1 61.68 -3.22 54.11
C SER A 1 60.28 -2.87 53.64
N CYS A 2 60.09 -1.71 53.02
CA CYS A 2 58.85 -1.42 52.30
C CYS A 2 59.05 -1.88 50.86
N VAL A 3 58.02 -2.51 50.29
CA VAL A 3 57.93 -2.81 48.86
C VAL A 3 56.85 -1.88 48.33
N GLU A 4 57.17 -1.04 47.34
CA GLU A 4 56.16 -0.20 46.70
C GLU A 4 55.10 -1.09 46.04
N GLN A 5 53.84 -0.92 46.45
CA GLN A 5 52.69 -1.44 45.73
C GLN A 5 52.19 -0.36 44.79
N ILE A 6 52.30 -0.61 43.49
CA ILE A 6 51.56 0.16 42.48
C ILE A 6 50.09 -0.23 42.63
N CYS A 7 49.27 0.66 43.19
CA CYS A 7 47.83 0.51 43.17
C CYS A 7 47.31 0.83 41.75
N ASP A 8 46.89 -0.18 41.01
CA ASP A 8 46.23 -0.01 39.72
C ASP A 8 44.70 -0.08 39.88
N TYR A 9 43.97 0.63 39.03
CA TYR A 9 42.51 0.67 39.04
C TYR A 9 41.96 0.71 37.60
N SER A 10 40.73 0.21 37.44
CA SER A 10 40.01 0.23 36.17
C SER A 10 38.60 0.76 36.37
N CYS A 11 38.16 1.67 35.50
CA CYS A 11 36.79 2.17 35.48
C CYS A 11 35.91 1.33 34.54
N LEU A 12 34.67 1.06 34.95
CA LEU A 12 33.61 0.58 34.06
C LEU A 12 32.92 1.79 33.45
N CYS A 13 33.08 1.99 32.14
CA CYS A 13 32.57 3.18 31.48
C CYS A 13 31.09 3.05 31.07
N PRO A 14 30.31 4.13 31.23
CA PRO A 14 28.95 4.18 30.70
C PRO A 14 28.95 4.07 29.17
N ASN A 15 27.84 3.55 28.63
CA ASN A 15 27.68 3.38 27.18
C ASN A 15 27.97 4.68 26.42
N GLY A 16 28.82 4.57 25.39
CA GLY A 16 29.23 5.72 24.59
C GLY A 16 30.50 6.43 25.07
N THR A 17 31.18 5.94 26.11
CA THR A 17 32.45 6.50 26.59
C THR A 17 33.53 5.42 26.80
N THR A 18 34.80 5.82 26.76
CA THR A 18 35.97 4.96 26.96
C THR A 18 37.14 5.77 27.56
N GLY A 19 38.29 5.15 27.79
CA GLY A 19 39.43 5.75 28.49
C GLY A 19 39.57 5.26 29.92
N ARG A 20 40.71 5.55 30.55
CA ARG A 20 41.02 5.08 31.92
C ARG A 20 40.03 5.64 32.94
N ASN A 21 39.51 6.83 32.68
CA ASN A 21 38.55 7.57 33.50
C ASN A 21 37.25 7.85 32.74
N CYS A 22 36.97 7.13 31.64
CA CYS A 22 35.78 7.32 30.80
C CYS A 22 35.66 8.73 30.18
N GLU A 23 36.80 9.36 29.91
CA GLU A 23 36.94 10.72 29.42
C GLU A 23 36.82 10.86 27.89
N ILE A 24 36.79 9.74 27.17
CA ILE A 24 36.78 9.70 25.71
C ILE A 24 35.37 9.35 25.22
N ASP A 25 34.71 10.27 24.52
CA ASP A 25 33.44 9.98 23.86
C ASP A 25 33.63 9.06 22.64
N ILE A 26 32.89 7.96 22.61
CA ILE A 26 32.84 7.07 21.45
C ILE A 26 31.97 7.74 20.39
N ASN A 27 32.57 8.02 19.22
CA ASN A 27 31.80 8.42 18.06
C ASN A 27 31.28 7.18 17.31
N PRO A 28 29.99 6.86 17.39
CA PRO A 28 29.41 5.68 16.74
C PRO A 28 29.41 5.74 15.22
N CYS A 29 29.54 6.94 14.65
CA CYS A 29 29.62 7.11 13.20
C CYS A 29 31.01 6.83 12.64
N SER A 30 32.06 6.72 13.48
CA SER A 30 33.42 6.46 13.02
C SER A 30 33.61 5.10 12.35
N SER A 31 32.74 4.13 12.64
CA SER A 31 32.73 2.81 11.99
C SER A 31 32.02 2.81 10.62
N ILE A 32 31.51 3.95 10.17
CA ILE A 32 30.74 4.12 8.92
C ILE A 32 29.61 3.05 8.84
N PRO A 33 28.68 3.05 9.81
CA PRO A 33 27.68 1.99 9.89
C PRO A 33 26.63 2.06 8.78
N CYS A 34 26.36 3.26 8.24
CA CYS A 34 25.35 3.48 7.21
C CYS A 34 25.86 3.08 5.82
N LYS A 35 25.12 2.23 5.13
CA LYS A 35 25.38 1.75 3.76
C LYS A 35 24.75 2.67 2.72
N ASN A 36 25.06 2.42 1.45
CA ASN A 36 24.41 3.05 0.29
C ASN A 36 24.30 4.57 0.38
N ASN A 37 25.42 5.20 0.78
CA ASN A 37 25.53 6.65 0.92
C ASN A 37 24.59 7.27 1.98
N GLY A 38 24.10 6.47 2.93
CA GLY A 38 23.32 6.95 4.08
C GLY A 38 24.17 7.82 5.01
N SER A 39 23.58 8.90 5.51
CA SER A 39 24.25 9.81 6.45
C SER A 39 24.08 9.32 7.89
N CYS A 40 25.19 9.12 8.60
CA CYS A 40 25.16 8.76 10.00
C CYS A 40 24.91 9.99 10.88
N ILE A 41 23.91 9.89 11.76
CA ILE A 41 23.52 10.95 12.69
C ILE A 41 23.64 10.37 14.10
N ARG A 42 24.48 10.98 14.94
CA ARG A 42 24.54 10.66 16.37
C ARG A 42 23.17 10.96 16.99
N ASN A 43 22.57 9.98 17.67
CA ASN A 43 21.23 10.16 18.23
C ASN A 43 21.20 9.69 19.69
N SER A 44 21.16 10.65 20.60
CA SER A 44 21.12 10.45 22.06
C SER A 44 19.73 10.10 22.60
N ASN A 45 18.67 10.19 21.78
CA ASN A 45 17.28 10.11 22.24
C ASN A 45 16.60 8.74 21.98
N ILE A 46 17.34 7.71 21.56
CA ILE A 46 16.83 6.35 21.31
C ILE A 46 17.25 5.44 22.48
N GLU A 47 16.38 4.54 22.94
CA GLU A 47 16.79 3.46 23.87
C GLU A 47 17.89 2.62 23.19
N ASN A 48 19.10 2.60 23.76
CA ASN A 48 20.39 2.17 23.17
C ASN A 48 21.19 3.24 22.40
N GLY A 49 20.92 4.52 22.66
CA GLY A 49 21.45 5.70 21.99
C GLY A 49 22.93 5.67 21.60
N VAL A 50 23.19 5.51 20.30
CA VAL A 50 24.49 5.85 19.73
C VAL A 50 24.30 6.53 18.37
N TYR A 51 23.54 5.97 17.42
CA TYR A 51 23.33 6.62 16.10
C TYR A 51 22.04 6.18 15.40
N ARG A 52 21.64 6.95 14.37
CA ARG A 52 20.68 6.56 13.33
C ARG A 52 21.26 6.81 11.95
N CYS A 53 20.84 6.04 10.96
CA CYS A 53 21.14 6.32 9.57
C CYS A 53 20.00 7.09 8.91
N ASN A 54 20.32 8.19 8.24
CA ASN A 54 19.43 8.87 7.32
C ASN A 54 19.69 8.34 5.91
N CYS A 55 18.73 7.60 5.37
CA CYS A 55 18.88 6.93 4.09
C CYS A 55 18.51 7.85 2.93
N SER A 56 19.13 7.62 1.77
CA SER A 56 18.61 8.14 0.49
C SER A 56 17.20 7.59 0.25
N THR A 57 16.39 8.26 -0.58
CA THR A 57 15.04 7.82 -0.99
C THR A 57 14.99 6.39 -1.54
N ASP A 58 16.14 5.95 -2.03
CA ASP A 58 16.32 4.71 -2.76
C ASP A 58 16.61 3.54 -1.82
N TYR A 59 16.89 3.81 -0.54
CA TYR A 59 17.29 2.81 0.44
C TYR A 59 16.56 3.02 1.76
N PHE A 60 16.43 1.95 2.54
CA PHE A 60 15.91 2.02 3.90
C PHE A 60 16.49 0.85 4.72
N GLY A 61 16.04 0.71 5.95
CA GLY A 61 16.59 -0.21 6.95
C GLY A 61 17.40 0.54 7.99
N LYS A 62 17.80 -0.13 9.06
CA LYS A 62 18.51 0.49 10.18
C LYS A 62 19.83 1.11 9.73
N HIS A 63 20.47 0.50 8.75
CA HIS A 63 21.76 0.90 8.17
C HIS A 63 21.64 1.26 6.68
N CYS A 64 20.44 1.52 6.15
CA CYS A 64 20.21 1.80 4.73
C CYS A 64 20.69 0.66 3.81
N GLU A 65 20.62 -0.59 4.29
CA GLU A 65 21.17 -1.77 3.64
C GLU A 65 20.27 -2.31 2.52
N TYR A 66 18.99 -1.91 2.49
CA TYR A 66 18.01 -2.47 1.56
C TYR A 66 17.57 -1.45 0.52
N LEU A 67 17.45 -1.90 -0.73
CA LEU A 67 16.93 -1.09 -1.84
C LEU A 67 15.41 -0.98 -1.74
N ASN A 68 14.88 0.23 -1.90
CA ASN A 68 13.45 0.53 -1.99
C ASN A 68 12.84 -0.20 -3.18
N GLY A 69 12.04 -1.24 -2.91
CA GLY A 69 11.37 -2.04 -3.96
C GLY A 69 10.44 -1.23 -4.86
N CYS A 70 10.01 -0.04 -4.45
CA CYS A 70 9.18 0.85 -5.25
C CYS A 70 9.96 1.73 -6.23
N ILE A 71 11.30 1.80 -6.15
CA ILE A 71 12.09 2.73 -6.98
C ILE A 71 12.02 2.41 -8.47
N SER A 72 11.91 1.13 -8.81
CA SER A 72 11.75 0.67 -10.20
C SER A 72 10.34 0.92 -10.75
N SER A 73 9.47 1.60 -9.99
CA SER A 73 8.07 1.83 -10.31
C SER A 73 7.37 0.54 -10.76
N PRO A 74 7.34 -0.50 -9.91
CA PRO A 74 6.87 -1.82 -10.32
C PRO A 74 5.37 -1.84 -10.67
N CYS A 75 4.58 -0.91 -10.13
CA CYS A 75 3.14 -0.81 -10.34
C CYS A 75 2.81 -0.10 -11.66
N GLN A 76 1.96 -0.74 -12.47
CA GLN A 76 1.48 -0.23 -13.75
C GLN A 76 0.13 0.47 -13.60
N ASN A 77 -0.38 1.06 -14.69
CA ASN A 77 -1.75 1.60 -14.79
C ASN A 77 -2.16 2.52 -13.64
N ALA A 78 -1.26 3.41 -13.22
CA ALA A 78 -1.46 4.34 -12.10
C ALA A 78 -1.69 3.68 -10.72
N GLY A 79 -1.21 2.45 -10.52
CA GLY A 79 -1.15 1.82 -9.20
C GLY A 79 -0.18 2.53 -8.25
N THR A 80 -0.58 2.68 -6.99
CA THR A 80 0.26 3.25 -5.93
C THR A 80 1.15 2.16 -5.34
N CYS A 81 2.47 2.35 -5.38
CA CYS A 81 3.41 1.43 -4.75
C CYS A 81 3.56 1.72 -3.25
N LEU A 82 3.41 0.69 -2.43
CA LEU A 82 3.58 0.71 -0.99
C LEU A 82 4.56 -0.38 -0.57
N LEU A 83 5.36 -0.14 0.46
CA LEU A 83 6.22 -1.18 1.05
C LEU A 83 5.48 -1.85 2.20
N ILE A 84 5.33 -3.18 2.15
CA ILE A 84 4.73 -3.97 3.24
C ILE A 84 5.82 -4.46 4.18
N ASN A 85 5.90 -3.84 5.37
CA ASN A 85 6.76 -4.22 6.51
C ASN A 85 8.28 -4.26 6.21
N GLU A 86 9.05 -4.64 7.23
CA GLU A 86 10.54 -4.76 7.26
C GLU A 86 11.14 -5.71 6.21
N THR A 87 10.32 -6.33 5.34
CA THR A 87 10.73 -7.30 4.32
C THR A 87 10.84 -6.71 2.92
N ASN A 88 10.44 -5.44 2.72
CA ASN A 88 10.87 -4.63 1.57
C ASN A 88 10.20 -5.04 0.26
N ILE A 89 9.12 -5.79 0.38
CA ILE A 89 8.37 -6.31 -0.74
C ILE A 89 7.47 -5.17 -1.24
N PRO A 90 7.59 -4.76 -2.53
CA PRO A 90 6.69 -3.78 -3.10
C PRO A 90 5.29 -4.40 -3.27
N TYR A 91 4.29 -3.70 -2.75
CA TYR A 91 2.88 -3.99 -2.89
C TYR A 91 2.21 -2.90 -3.73
N CYS A 92 1.45 -3.30 -4.75
CA CYS A 92 0.73 -2.36 -5.60
C CYS A 92 -0.73 -2.25 -5.18
N GLN A 93 -1.10 -1.08 -4.67
CA GLN A 93 -2.51 -0.70 -4.49
C GLN A 93 -3.07 -0.24 -5.83
N CYS A 94 -3.89 -1.08 -6.46
CA CYS A 94 -4.44 -0.80 -7.78
C CYS A 94 -5.64 0.16 -7.77
N PRO A 95 -5.79 1.00 -8.80
CA PRO A 95 -7.00 1.79 -9.01
C PRO A 95 -8.20 0.89 -9.34
N SER A 96 -9.41 1.45 -9.27
CA SER A 96 -10.67 0.70 -9.44
C SER A 96 -10.83 -0.01 -10.78
N ASN A 97 -10.06 0.40 -11.80
CA ASN A 97 -10.08 -0.13 -13.15
C ASN A 97 -8.84 -0.98 -13.48
N ALA A 98 -8.03 -1.42 -12.51
CA ALA A 98 -6.89 -2.28 -12.75
C ALA A 98 -6.76 -3.38 -11.68
N THR A 99 -6.21 -4.52 -12.07
CA THR A 99 -5.99 -5.71 -11.23
C THR A 99 -4.64 -6.37 -11.53
N GLY A 100 -4.27 -7.35 -10.71
CA GLY A 100 -2.98 -8.04 -10.78
C GLY A 100 -2.02 -7.57 -9.70
N SER A 101 -0.93 -8.31 -9.52
CA SER A 101 0.06 -8.04 -8.47
C SER A 101 0.83 -6.74 -8.68
N ARG A 102 0.90 -6.28 -9.93
CA ARG A 102 1.55 -5.05 -10.38
C ARG A 102 0.55 -4.12 -11.05
N CYS A 103 -0.76 -4.33 -10.87
CA CYS A 103 -1.82 -3.60 -11.56
C CYS A 103 -1.68 -3.65 -13.10
N GLU A 104 -1.09 -4.72 -13.63
CA GLU A 104 -0.75 -4.89 -15.04
C GLU A 104 -1.97 -5.11 -15.94
N THR A 105 -3.11 -5.50 -15.37
CA THR A 105 -4.32 -5.80 -16.11
C THR A 105 -5.32 -4.66 -15.95
N ILE A 106 -5.67 -3.97 -17.04
CA ILE A 106 -6.83 -3.06 -17.04
C ILE A 106 -8.10 -3.90 -16.98
N GLN A 107 -8.98 -3.58 -16.03
CA GLN A 107 -10.27 -4.24 -15.86
C GLN A 107 -11.22 -3.77 -16.97
N THR A 108 -11.13 -4.44 -18.12
CA THR A 108 -11.89 -4.13 -19.35
C THR A 108 -13.37 -4.52 -19.29
N LEU A 109 -13.83 -5.04 -18.15
CA LEU A 109 -15.17 -5.60 -18.02
C LEU A 109 -16.27 -4.55 -18.31
N CYS A 110 -16.11 -3.33 -17.81
CA CYS A 110 -17.01 -2.20 -18.15
C CYS A 110 -16.60 -1.43 -19.40
N THR A 111 -15.41 -1.67 -19.99
CA THR A 111 -15.05 -1.06 -21.28
C THR A 111 -15.60 -1.86 -22.46
N ASN A 112 -15.70 -3.18 -22.32
CA ASN A 112 -16.28 -4.08 -23.32
C ASN A 112 -17.80 -4.27 -23.14
N THR A 113 -18.36 -3.81 -22.02
CA THR A 113 -19.80 -3.88 -21.74
C THR A 113 -20.43 -2.53 -21.93
N THR A 114 -21.32 -2.41 -22.91
CA THR A 114 -22.10 -1.19 -23.13
C THR A 114 -23.50 -1.38 -22.53
N CYS A 115 -23.84 -0.59 -21.52
CA CYS A 115 -25.20 -0.52 -21.00
C CYS A 115 -26.00 0.52 -21.79
N LEU A 116 -27.05 0.09 -22.49
CA LEU A 116 -27.92 0.95 -23.30
C LEU A 116 -28.85 1.79 -22.41
N ASN A 117 -29.55 2.76 -23.01
CA ASN A 117 -30.58 3.58 -22.36
C ASN A 117 -30.10 4.24 -21.06
N ASN A 118 -28.85 4.74 -21.08
CA ASN A 118 -28.16 5.35 -19.94
C ASN A 118 -28.01 4.44 -18.70
N GLY A 119 -28.01 3.12 -18.88
CA GLY A 119 -27.72 2.19 -17.79
C GLY A 119 -26.30 2.37 -17.25
N ALA A 120 -26.11 2.20 -15.94
CA ALA A 120 -24.80 2.30 -15.31
C ALA A 120 -24.12 0.92 -15.27
N CYS A 121 -22.88 0.84 -15.78
CA CYS A 121 -22.07 -0.37 -15.69
C CYS A 121 -21.42 -0.48 -14.31
N PHE A 122 -21.47 -1.66 -13.69
CA PHE A 122 -20.72 -1.96 -12.49
C PHE A 122 -20.20 -3.40 -12.52
N ILE A 123 -19.18 -3.65 -11.68
CA ILE A 123 -18.56 -4.96 -11.53
C ILE A 123 -19.11 -5.60 -10.27
N ASP A 124 -19.79 -6.73 -10.42
CA ASP A 124 -20.30 -7.53 -9.32
C ASP A 124 -19.19 -8.47 -8.82
N ARG A 125 -18.85 -8.31 -7.53
CA ARG A 125 -17.76 -9.03 -6.85
C ARG A 125 -18.25 -10.17 -5.96
N THR A 126 -19.52 -10.56 -6.06
CA THR A 126 -20.12 -11.60 -5.21
C THR A 126 -19.81 -13.04 -5.64
N SER A 127 -19.27 -13.24 -6.84
CA SER A 127 -18.87 -14.56 -7.31
C SER A 127 -17.34 -14.68 -7.41
N ASN A 128 -16.80 -15.90 -7.31
CA ASN A 128 -15.37 -16.19 -7.52
C ASN A 128 -14.84 -15.75 -8.90
N ASN A 129 -15.71 -15.23 -9.77
CA ASN A 129 -15.38 -14.52 -10.98
C ASN A 129 -15.97 -13.09 -10.93
N SER A 130 -15.18 -12.07 -11.26
CA SER A 130 -15.74 -10.71 -11.42
C SER A 130 -16.61 -10.71 -12.66
N ILE A 131 -17.91 -10.41 -12.53
CA ILE A 131 -18.84 -10.33 -13.67
C ILE A 131 -19.36 -8.91 -13.82
N THR A 132 -19.56 -8.45 -15.05
CA THR A 132 -20.13 -7.12 -15.32
C THR A 132 -21.65 -7.19 -15.28
N ARG A 133 -22.30 -6.16 -14.73
CA ARG A 133 -23.75 -6.00 -14.74
C ARG A 133 -24.13 -4.56 -15.08
N CYS A 134 -25.30 -4.39 -15.69
CA CYS A 134 -25.90 -3.09 -15.94
C CYS A 134 -27.01 -2.81 -14.92
N LEU A 135 -26.97 -1.63 -14.31
CA LEU A 135 -28.10 -1.04 -13.58
C LEU A 135 -28.97 -0.27 -14.56
N CYS A 136 -30.15 -0.80 -14.85
CA CYS A 136 -31.05 -0.17 -15.81
C CYS A 136 -31.81 1.01 -15.21
N THR A 137 -31.94 2.07 -16.01
CA THR A 137 -32.77 3.22 -15.70
C THR A 137 -34.25 2.81 -15.66
N GLN A 138 -35.09 3.61 -14.99
CA GLN A 138 -36.51 3.30 -14.83
C GLN A 138 -37.18 3.10 -16.20
N GLY A 139 -37.89 1.98 -16.35
CA GLY A 139 -38.55 1.63 -17.60
C GLY A 139 -37.68 0.84 -18.58
N TYR A 140 -36.55 0.28 -18.16
CA TYR A 140 -35.73 -0.63 -18.97
C TYR A 140 -35.32 -1.89 -18.20
N THR A 141 -35.12 -3.00 -18.92
CA THR A 141 -34.64 -4.29 -18.39
C THR A 141 -33.73 -4.99 -19.42
N GLY A 142 -33.26 -6.19 -19.10
CA GLY A 142 -32.29 -6.94 -19.90
C GLY A 142 -30.88 -6.86 -19.31
N ASN A 143 -29.95 -7.63 -19.88
CA ASN A 143 -28.57 -7.70 -19.36
C ASN A 143 -27.77 -6.43 -19.68
N TYR A 144 -28.15 -5.73 -20.75
CA TYR A 144 -27.54 -4.49 -21.23
C TYR A 144 -28.55 -3.34 -21.27
N CYS A 145 -29.69 -3.47 -20.58
CA CYS A 145 -30.77 -2.48 -20.56
C CYS A 145 -31.40 -2.19 -21.94
N GLU A 146 -31.36 -3.18 -22.82
CA GLU A 146 -31.81 -3.14 -24.21
C GLU A 146 -33.34 -3.22 -24.36
N ILE A 147 -34.04 -3.68 -23.33
CA ILE A 147 -35.49 -3.92 -23.37
C ILE A 147 -36.21 -2.73 -22.72
N SER A 148 -37.03 -2.01 -23.48
CA SER A 148 -37.91 -0.97 -22.92
C SER A 148 -39.15 -1.60 -22.29
N LEU A 149 -39.46 -1.21 -21.06
CA LEU A 149 -40.66 -1.55 -20.31
C LEU A 149 -41.82 -0.55 -20.56
N LEU A 150 -41.67 0.38 -21.53
CA LEU A 150 -42.78 1.22 -21.99
C LEU A 150 -43.97 0.35 -22.37
N PRO A 151 -45.15 0.79 -21.94
CA PRO A 151 -45.93 0.09 -20.94
C PRO A 151 -46.31 -1.29 -21.47
N ILE A 152 -46.19 -2.32 -20.61
CA ILE A 152 -47.20 -3.39 -20.64
C ILE A 152 -48.53 -2.63 -20.63
N ASN A 153 -49.23 -2.65 -21.76
CA ASN A 153 -50.48 -1.95 -21.89
C ASN A 153 -51.43 -2.52 -20.83
N PHE A 154 -51.62 -1.80 -19.72
CA PHE A 154 -52.55 -2.18 -18.66
C PHE A 154 -53.99 -2.26 -19.19
N CYS A 155 -54.29 -1.71 -20.38
CA CYS A 155 -55.57 -1.92 -21.07
C CYS A 155 -55.68 -3.28 -21.77
N LEU A 156 -54.57 -4.00 -22.00
CA LEU A 156 -54.59 -5.38 -22.54
C LEU A 156 -54.59 -6.44 -21.45
N GLN A 157 -54.06 -6.14 -20.26
CA GLN A 157 -54.31 -6.96 -19.07
C GLN A 157 -55.64 -6.53 -18.46
N LYS A 158 -56.78 -6.92 -19.04
CA LYS A 158 -58.13 -6.70 -18.46
C LYS A 158 -58.12 -7.02 -16.96
N PRO A 159 -58.09 -6.04 -16.04
CA PRO A 159 -58.00 -6.30 -14.61
C PRO A 159 -59.37 -6.19 -13.93
N CYS A 160 -60.42 -5.82 -14.66
CA CYS A 160 -61.74 -5.55 -14.10
C CYS A 160 -62.80 -6.35 -14.86
N GLY A 161 -63.36 -7.37 -14.21
CA GLY A 161 -64.59 -8.01 -14.63
C GLY A 161 -65.79 -7.18 -14.21
N HIS A 162 -66.50 -6.59 -15.17
CA HIS A 162 -67.93 -6.80 -15.38
C HIS A 162 -68.47 -5.95 -16.55
N ASN A 163 -69.33 -6.58 -17.33
CA ASN A 163 -70.07 -6.03 -18.47
C ASN A 163 -70.82 -4.73 -18.13
N VAL A 164 -70.69 -3.73 -19.00
CA VAL A 164 -71.75 -2.72 -19.20
C VAL A 164 -71.87 -2.47 -20.72
N PRO A 165 -73.06 -2.63 -21.32
CA PRO A 165 -73.24 -2.50 -22.77
C PRO A 165 -73.42 -1.04 -23.21
N LEU A 166 -73.14 -0.87 -24.51
CA LEU A 166 -73.20 0.31 -25.41
C LEU A 166 -73.84 1.60 -24.88
#